data_AF-A0A957ZKJ5-F1
#
_entry.id   AF-A0A957ZKJ5-F1
#
_cell.length_a   1.000
_cell.length_b   1.000
_cell.length_c   1.000
_cell.angle_alpha   90.00
_cell.angle_beta   90.00
_cell.angle_gamma   90.00
#
_symmetry.space_group_name_H-M   'P 1'
#
loop_
_entity.id
_entity.type
_entity.pdbx_description
1 polymer ?
#
loop_
_entity_poly.entity_id
_entity_poly.type
_entity_poly.pdbx_seq_one_letter_code
_entity_poly.pdbx_strand_id
1 'polypeptide(L)'
;MSNPQDLYNTIVGLLESSGVPYTIHEHAPSITIQDADANLWFPVERLVKTIAFRIRGGGYVLAALCGYSQVDYKKLAAVVGVNRTKLMRMAPEEIEAELGYMLGGVAPFAPNDRARVVLDAGV
;
A
#
# COMPACT_ATOMS: atom_id res chain seq x y z
N MET A 1 14.45 -8.85 11.73
CA MET A 1 13.88 -7.64 11.10
C MET A 1 14.34 -7.65 9.66
N SER A 2 13.43 -7.73 8.71
CA SER A 2 13.75 -7.70 7.27
C SER A 2 14.30 -6.31 6.93
N ASN A 3 15.36 -6.22 6.13
CA ASN A 3 15.93 -4.93 5.72
C ASN A 3 14.93 -4.26 4.76
N PRO A 4 14.56 -2.96 4.93
CA PRO A 4 13.67 -2.27 3.99
C PRO A 4 14.13 -2.35 2.53
N GLN A 5 15.45 -2.46 2.29
CA GLN A 5 16.01 -2.67 0.97
C GLN A 5 15.58 -4.01 0.34
N ASP A 6 15.29 -5.03 1.15
CA ASP A 6 14.86 -6.35 0.67
C ASP A 6 13.47 -6.27 0.05
N LEU A 7 12.55 -5.50 0.65
CA LEU A 7 11.19 -5.33 0.12
C LEU A 7 11.21 -4.53 -1.18
N TYR A 8 12.01 -3.47 -1.27
CA TYR A 8 12.22 -2.73 -2.51
C TYR A 8 12.73 -3.65 -3.63
N ASN A 9 13.79 -4.43 -3.38
CA ASN A 9 14.34 -5.36 -4.36
C ASN A 9 13.33 -6.42 -4.79
N THR A 10 12.50 -6.90 -3.85
CA THR A 10 11.41 -7.85 -4.12
C THR A 10 10.37 -7.24 -5.08
N ILE A 11 9.96 -5.99 -4.85
CA ILE A 11 9.00 -5.29 -5.72
C ILE A 11 9.61 -5.06 -7.11
N VAL A 12 10.86 -4.62 -7.19
CA VAL A 12 11.54 -4.43 -8.49
C VAL A 12 11.64 -5.75 -9.26
N GLY A 13 12.04 -6.85 -8.61
CA GLY A 13 12.09 -8.17 -9.25
C GLY A 13 10.71 -8.66 -9.72
N LEU A 14 9.63 -8.31 -8.99
CA LEU A 14 8.26 -8.59 -9.44
C LEU A 14 7.90 -7.78 -10.69
N LEU A 15 8.27 -6.50 -10.75
CA LEU A 15 8.03 -5.65 -11.93
C LEU A 15 8.79 -6.18 -13.15
N GLU A 16 10.08 -6.50 -12.98
CA GLU A 16 10.92 -7.07 -14.04
C GLU A 16 10.35 -8.38 -14.60
N SER A 17 9.92 -9.29 -13.71
CA SER A 17 9.36 -10.59 -14.10
C SER A 17 7.92 -10.51 -14.65
N SER A 18 7.20 -9.42 -14.39
CA SER A 18 5.83 -9.24 -14.88
C SER A 18 5.72 -9.05 -16.39
N GLY A 19 6.78 -8.56 -17.05
CA GLY A 19 6.76 -8.17 -18.46
C GLY A 19 5.90 -6.93 -18.76
N VAL A 20 5.33 -6.27 -17.75
CA VAL A 20 4.58 -5.03 -17.90
C VAL A 20 5.57 -3.87 -18.01
N PRO A 21 5.48 -2.98 -19.02
CA PRO A 21 6.33 -1.80 -19.10
C PRO A 21 6.14 -0.90 -17.88
N TYR A 22 7.25 -0.50 -17.25
CA TYR A 22 7.25 0.43 -16.13
C TYR A 22 8.41 1.41 -16.23
N THR A 23 8.34 2.48 -15.44
CA THR A 23 9.42 3.46 -15.27
C THR A 23 9.52 3.78 -13.79
N ILE A 24 10.73 3.73 -13.24
CA ILE A 24 11.00 4.13 -11.86
C ILE A 24 11.32 5.63 -11.86
N HIS A 25 10.55 6.40 -11.09
CA HIS A 25 10.76 7.82 -10.90
C HIS A 25 11.36 8.06 -9.50
N GLU A 26 12.61 8.51 -9.44
CA GLU A 26 13.24 8.92 -8.19
C GLU A 26 12.83 10.34 -7.81
N HIS A 27 12.61 10.58 -6.52
CA HIS A 27 12.25 11.88 -5.96
C HIS A 27 12.69 12.00 -4.49
N ALA A 28 12.78 13.23 -3.98
CA ALA A 28 12.99 13.47 -2.56
C ALA A 28 11.75 13.03 -1.74
N PRO A 29 11.90 12.60 -0.47
CA PRO A 29 10.77 12.19 0.37
C PRO A 29 9.64 13.23 0.38
N SER A 30 8.41 12.78 0.20
CA SER A 30 7.20 13.62 0.21
C SER A 30 6.34 13.25 1.41
N ILE A 31 6.14 14.18 2.35
CA ILE A 31 5.40 13.93 3.59
C ILE A 31 4.06 14.67 3.57
N THR A 32 4.05 15.89 3.04
CA THR A 32 2.86 16.74 2.94
C THR A 32 2.31 16.76 1.50
N ILE A 33 1.10 17.29 1.34
CA ILE A 33 0.51 17.53 0.01
C ILE A 33 1.35 18.56 -0.77
N GLN A 34 1.87 19.57 -0.08
CA GLN A 34 2.75 20.57 -0.67
C GLN A 34 4.07 19.96 -1.15
N ASP A 35 4.64 19.01 -0.40
CA ASP A 35 5.82 18.26 -0.84
C ASP A 35 5.50 17.42 -2.07
N ALA A 36 4.29 16.86 -2.14
CA ALA A 36 3.86 16.05 -3.28
C ALA A 36 3.80 16.90 -4.55
N ASP A 37 3.17 18.08 -4.49
CA ASP A 37 3.08 19.00 -5.62
C ASP A 37 4.46 19.54 -6.07
N ALA A 38 5.40 19.72 -5.13
CA ALA A 38 6.72 20.27 -5.42
C ALA A 38 7.73 19.22 -5.91
N ASN A 39 7.64 17.98 -5.40
CA ASN A 39 8.69 16.97 -5.57
C ASN A 39 8.28 15.78 -6.44
N LEU A 40 6.99 15.56 -6.67
CA LEU A 40 6.52 14.40 -7.43
C LEU A 40 6.29 14.74 -8.89
N TRP A 41 6.48 13.72 -9.71
CA TRP A 41 6.34 13.79 -11.16
C TRP A 41 4.87 13.88 -11.62
N PHE A 42 3.93 13.60 -10.72
CA PHE A 42 2.51 13.50 -11.02
C PHE A 42 1.68 14.25 -9.98
N PRO A 43 0.56 14.84 -10.39
CA PRO A 43 -0.36 15.49 -9.45
C PRO A 43 -1.01 14.46 -8.52
N VAL A 44 -1.37 14.88 -7.31
CA VAL A 44 -1.83 13.98 -6.23
C VAL A 44 -3.03 13.12 -6.62
N GLU A 45 -3.90 13.59 -7.50
CA GLU A 45 -5.06 12.85 -8.00
C GLU A 45 -4.67 11.61 -8.81
N ARG A 46 -3.46 11.59 -9.40
CA ARG A 46 -2.92 10.45 -10.16
C ARG A 46 -2.07 9.52 -9.31
N LEU A 47 -1.86 9.83 -8.03
CA LEU A 47 -1.12 8.99 -7.12
C LEU A 47 -2.04 7.96 -6.46
N VAL A 48 -1.55 6.73 -6.37
CA VAL A 48 -2.18 5.68 -5.60
C VAL A 48 -1.57 5.67 -4.20
N LYS A 49 -2.41 5.76 -3.17
CA LYS A 49 -2.03 5.50 -1.78
C LYS A 49 -2.52 4.12 -1.35
N THR A 50 -1.79 3.51 -0.42
CA THR A 50 -2.16 2.20 0.12
C THR A 50 -2.32 2.27 1.63
N ILE A 51 -3.40 1.69 2.15
CA ILE A 51 -3.68 1.61 3.59
C ILE A 51 -3.72 0.14 4.02
N ALA A 52 -2.90 -0.20 5.01
CA ALA A 52 -2.84 -1.55 5.56
C ALA A 52 -3.89 -1.77 6.66
N PHE A 53 -4.56 -2.91 6.61
CA PHE A 53 -5.48 -3.38 7.62
C PHE A 53 -5.13 -4.80 8.05
N ARG A 54 -5.27 -5.07 9.33
CA ARG A 54 -5.29 -6.41 9.89
C ARG A 54 -6.72 -6.96 9.89
N ILE A 55 -6.85 -8.24 9.55
CA ILE A 55 -8.07 -9.01 9.76
C ILE A 55 -7.91 -9.78 11.07
N ARG A 56 -8.77 -9.55 12.06
CA ARG A 56 -8.74 -10.27 13.34
C ARG A 56 -8.86 -11.78 13.11
N GLY A 57 -7.83 -12.54 13.51
CA GLY A 57 -7.75 -13.99 13.33
C GLY A 57 -7.43 -14.43 11.89
N GLY A 58 -6.95 -13.51 11.05
CA GLY A 58 -6.56 -13.78 9.66
C GLY A 58 -5.26 -13.08 9.27
N GLY A 59 -5.13 -12.75 7.99
CA GLY A 59 -3.99 -12.04 7.43
C GLY A 59 -4.18 -10.53 7.35
N TYR A 60 -3.60 -9.94 6.32
CA TYR A 60 -3.60 -8.50 6.07
C TYR A 60 -4.32 -8.18 4.76
N VAL A 61 -4.90 -6.99 4.69
CA VAL A 61 -5.37 -6.41 3.43
C VAL A 61 -4.73 -5.05 3.21
N LEU A 62 -4.15 -4.86 2.03
CA LEU A 62 -3.61 -3.60 1.54
C LEU A 62 -4.65 -3.00 0.60
N ALA A 63 -5.36 -1.97 1.05
CA ALA A 63 -6.35 -1.27 0.23
C ALA A 63 -5.67 -0.13 -0.52
N ALA A 64 -5.68 -0.20 -1.85
CA ALA A 64 -5.07 0.78 -2.76
C ALA A 64 -6.17 1.64 -3.41
N LEU A 65 -5.98 2.96 -3.37
CA LEU A 65 -6.97 3.95 -3.80
C LEU A 65 -6.28 5.24 -4.25
N CYS A 66 -6.94 6.05 -5.06
CA CYS A 66 -6.43 7.38 -5.46
C CYS A 66 -6.21 8.30 -4.26
N GLY A 67 -5.28 9.25 -4.40
CA GLY A 67 -4.73 10.08 -3.31
C GLY A 67 -5.78 10.71 -2.38
N TYR A 68 -6.85 11.29 -2.91
CA TYR A 68 -7.89 11.93 -2.10
C TYR A 68 -9.04 11.01 -1.67
N SER A 69 -9.12 9.80 -2.21
CA SER A 69 -10.18 8.85 -1.88
C SER A 69 -10.09 8.37 -0.43
N GLN A 70 -11.20 7.87 0.11
CA GLN A 70 -11.23 7.24 1.44
C GLN A 70 -11.71 5.80 1.34
N VAL A 71 -11.17 4.94 2.19
CA VAL A 71 -11.59 3.53 2.23
C VAL A 71 -13.02 3.46 2.77
N ASP A 72 -13.92 2.88 1.98
CA ASP A 72 -15.20 2.41 2.49
C ASP A 72 -14.99 1.05 3.18
N TYR A 73 -14.94 1.09 4.51
CA TYR A 73 -14.71 -0.09 5.35
C TYR A 73 -15.76 -1.18 5.17
N LYS A 74 -17.00 -0.83 4.81
CA LYS A 74 -18.07 -1.81 4.59
C LYS A 74 -17.84 -2.53 3.27
N LYS A 75 -17.50 -1.80 2.20
CA LYS A 75 -17.14 -2.39 0.90
C LYS A 75 -15.88 -3.23 1.01
N LEU A 76 -14.84 -2.73 1.69
CA LEU A 76 -13.61 -3.48 1.91
C LEU A 76 -13.88 -4.79 2.65
N ALA A 77 -14.66 -4.76 3.73
CA ALA A 77 -15.05 -5.95 4.48
C ALA A 77 -15.79 -6.97 3.60
N ALA A 78 -16.72 -6.49 2.75
CA ALA A 78 -17.46 -7.34 1.84
C ALA A 78 -16.55 -8.00 0.78
N VAL A 79 -15.62 -7.25 0.17
CA VAL A 79 -14.65 -7.78 -0.83
C VAL A 79 -13.70 -8.81 -0.20
N VAL A 80 -13.32 -8.58 1.06
CA VAL A 80 -12.45 -9.48 1.83
C VAL A 80 -13.22 -10.70 2.37
N GLY A 81 -14.56 -10.65 2.41
CA GLY A 81 -15.40 -11.73 2.91
C GLY A 81 -15.45 -11.83 4.44
N VAL A 82 -15.32 -10.70 5.15
CA VAL A 82 -15.30 -10.65 6.62
C VAL A 82 -16.33 -9.66 7.16
N ASN A 83 -16.68 -9.78 8.44
CA ASN A 83 -17.42 -8.73 9.12
C ASN A 83 -16.53 -7.49 9.27
N ARG A 84 -17.08 -6.29 9.08
CA ARG A 84 -16.39 -5.00 9.29
C ARG A 84 -15.66 -4.94 10.63
N THR A 85 -16.23 -5.48 11.71
CA THR A 85 -15.62 -5.47 13.06
C THR A 85 -14.31 -6.25 13.16
N LYS A 86 -14.00 -7.08 12.16
CA LYS A 86 -12.71 -7.79 12.06
C LYS A 86 -11.62 -6.97 11.35
N LEU A 87 -11.96 -5.88 10.66
CA LEU A 87 -10.98 -5.02 10.00
C LEU A 87 -10.48 -3.93 10.95
N MET A 88 -9.17 -3.92 11.17
CA MET A 88 -8.49 -2.92 12.00
C MET A 88 -7.41 -2.25 11.15
N ARG A 89 -7.42 -0.92 11.07
CA ARG A 89 -6.32 -0.19 10.43
C ARG A 89 -5.07 -0.39 11.27
N MET A 90 -3.96 -0.72 10.63
CA MET A 90 -2.70 -0.97 11.34
C MET A 90 -2.03 0.36 11.73
N ALA A 91 -1.38 0.36 12.89
CA ALA A 91 -0.49 1.44 13.30
C ALA A 91 0.85 1.34 12.53
N PRO A 92 1.58 2.44 12.32
CA PRO A 92 2.85 2.43 11.59
C PRO A 92 3.87 1.40 12.11
N GLU A 93 3.98 1.27 13.43
CA GLU A 93 4.94 0.38 14.07
C GLU A 93 4.60 -1.10 13.80
N GLU A 94 3.31 -1.43 13.73
CA GLU A 94 2.85 -2.78 13.35
C GLU A 94 3.11 -3.06 11.87
N ILE A 95 2.96 -2.05 11.01
CA ILE A 95 3.22 -2.18 9.57
C ILE A 95 4.69 -2.49 9.33
N GLU A 96 5.60 -1.76 9.98
CA GLU A 96 7.03 -2.00 9.83
C GLU A 96 7.41 -3.39 10.38
N ALA A 97 6.93 -3.74 11.58
CA ALA A 97 7.28 -5.00 12.22
C ALA A 97 6.76 -6.24 11.48
N GLU A 98 5.58 -6.16 10.84
CA GLU A 98 4.88 -7.34 10.31
C GLU A 98 4.78 -7.39 8.79
N LEU A 99 4.89 -6.23 8.13
CA LEU A 99 4.82 -6.10 6.67
C LEU A 99 6.13 -5.61 6.06
N GLY A 100 7.09 -5.10 6.85
CA GLY A 100 8.38 -4.62 6.38
C GLY A 100 8.33 -3.30 5.61
N TYR A 101 7.16 -2.66 5.53
CA TYR A 101 7.01 -1.33 4.96
C TYR A 101 7.43 -0.27 5.96
N MET A 102 8.24 0.69 5.52
CA MET A 102 8.53 1.89 6.31
C MET A 102 7.29 2.81 6.38
N LEU A 103 7.22 3.63 7.43
CA LEU A 103 6.20 4.67 7.56
C LEU A 103 6.15 5.53 6.28
N GLY A 104 4.95 5.73 5.74
CA GLY A 104 4.72 6.49 4.51
C GLY A 104 5.06 5.75 3.21
N GLY A 105 5.67 4.56 3.28
CA GLY A 105 6.12 3.78 2.12
C GLY A 105 5.23 2.59 1.75
N VAL A 106 4.02 2.47 2.32
CA VAL A 106 3.12 1.35 2.03
C VAL A 106 2.67 1.41 0.57
N ALA A 107 3.00 0.38 -0.20
CA ALA A 107 2.70 0.25 -1.62
C ALA A 107 1.69 -0.89 -1.88
N PRO A 108 1.04 -0.93 -3.05
CA PRO A 108 0.05 -1.95 -3.39
C PRO A 108 0.70 -3.28 -3.83
N PHE A 109 1.73 -3.72 -3.11
CA PHE A 109 2.42 -4.98 -3.32
C PHE A 109 2.35 -5.82 -2.04
N ALA A 110 1.95 -7.09 -2.16
CA ALA A 110 1.88 -8.00 -1.02
C ALA A 110 3.31 -8.36 -0.56
N PRO A 111 3.72 -8.04 0.68
CA PRO A 111 5.07 -8.33 1.17
C PRO A 111 5.23 -9.79 1.61
N ASN A 112 4.14 -10.55 1.73
CA ASN A 112 4.12 -11.97 2.06
C ASN A 112 2.75 -12.59 1.72
N ASP A 113 2.68 -13.93 1.77
CA ASP A 113 1.50 -14.72 1.39
C ASP A 113 0.26 -14.50 2.29
N ARG A 114 0.43 -13.83 3.43
CA ARG A 114 -0.69 -13.48 4.32
C ARG A 114 -1.30 -12.13 3.99
N ALA A 115 -0.71 -11.37 3.08
CA ALA A 115 -1.22 -10.07 2.65
C ALA A 115 -1.94 -10.18 1.30
N ARG A 116 -3.14 -9.61 1.22
CA ARG A 116 -3.89 -9.46 -0.03
C ARG A 116 -3.96 -7.99 -0.42
N VAL A 117 -3.75 -7.69 -1.70
CA VAL A 117 -3.99 -6.33 -2.22
C VAL A 117 -5.41 -6.24 -2.77
N VAL A 118 -6.11 -5.15 -2.46
CA VAL A 118 -7.41 -4.79 -3.01
C VAL A 118 -7.28 -3.41 -3.64
N LEU A 119 -7.50 -3.32 -4.95
CA LEU A 119 -7.49 -2.06 -5.68
C LEU A 119 -8.92 -1.55 -5.80
N ASP A 120 -9.12 -0.27 -5.47
CA ASP A 120 -10.39 0.41 -5.74
C ASP A 120 -10.58 0.56 -7.27
N ALA A 121 -11.82 0.43 -7.73
CA ALA A 121 -12.14 0.51 -9.16
C ALA A 121 -11.95 1.92 -9.75
N GLY A 122 -11.78 2.94 -8.92
CA GLY A 122 -11.46 4.29 -9.34
C GLY A 122 -9.96 4.57 -9.54
N VAL A 123 -9.09 3.56 -9.32
CA VAL A 123 -7.66 3.60 -9.65
C VAL A 123 -7.43 3.39 -11.14
#